data_AF-A0A1A2HFA4-F1
#
_entry.id   AF-A0A1A2HFA4-F1
#
_cell.length_a   1.000
_cell.length_b   1.000
_cell.length_c   1.000
_cell.angle_alpha   90.00
_cell.angle_beta   90.00
_cell.angle_gamma   90.00
#
_symmetry.space_group_name_H-M   'P 1'
#
loop_
_entity.id
_entity.type
_entity.pdbx_description
1 polymer ?
#
loop_
_entity_poly.entity_id
_entity_poly.type
_entity_poly.pdbx_seq_one_letter_code
_entity_poly.pdbx_strand_id
1 'polypeptide(L)'
;MRLVAESGLWTTGAAPVETPLAAVLEVSGAVLSWMIDEPPGDAGTRIAFTDLSRADWLWRVLGDSGHVALVAAVDGAAEQPHGIELAGVEIVPGSLAPLRRLAVGHWLRRWWPVSRLDGIAGLDRALLDVEVALLTSGAQGFFTDDTLDSDVEELLAPHALALIGHARGGDPRVLDLVRAGAGLAEEVGVDGAGWPQLLALLDDSGAAPDGELTRPGGRRDDYALAAGAGAGPRGTAPIARGVASVSWSAVPPGIFDAGENTVDWSVEVAGAEVVAVVRAAVIGPVPATGIAVHLRSGAITGSGALDADGDATLPLVDRERRPVPESAAWGHDWSATSVIVGAEAAGGIETRDTRDRVRRWARARLDRPPDDAFLAEILAAESDY
;
A
#
# COMPACT_ATOMS: atom_id res chain seq x y z
N MET A 1 8.92 30.33 -7.08
CA MET A 1 8.17 29.09 -7.41
C MET A 1 7.72 29.12 -8.86
N ARG A 2 7.79 28.00 -9.59
CA ARG A 2 7.29 27.88 -10.97
C ARG A 2 5.99 27.09 -11.02
N LEU A 3 5.00 27.61 -11.74
CA LEU A 3 3.76 26.92 -12.07
C LEU A 3 3.78 26.48 -13.53
N VAL A 4 3.31 25.27 -13.81
CA VAL A 4 3.15 24.74 -15.16
C VAL A 4 1.71 24.26 -15.33
N ALA A 5 1.11 24.56 -16.48
CA ALA A 5 -0.20 24.02 -16.83
C ALA A 5 -0.02 22.63 -17.42
N GLU A 6 -0.47 21.59 -16.71
CA GLU A 6 -0.35 20.19 -17.12
C GLU A 6 -1.72 19.52 -17.01
N SER A 7 -2.19 18.94 -18.12
CA SER A 7 -3.50 18.26 -18.19
C SER A 7 -4.69 19.11 -17.70
N GLY A 8 -4.61 20.44 -17.89
CA GLY A 8 -5.66 21.38 -17.47
C GLY A 8 -5.60 21.81 -16.00
N LEU A 9 -4.59 21.38 -15.24
CA LEU A 9 -4.35 21.79 -13.85
C LEU A 9 -3.06 22.60 -13.74
N TRP A 10 -2.99 23.50 -12.76
CA TRP A 10 -1.74 24.16 -12.39
C TRP A 10 -0.94 23.25 -11.46
N THR A 11 0.34 23.04 -11.77
CA THR A 11 1.22 22.16 -11.00
C THR A 11 2.52 22.86 -10.61
N THR A 12 3.10 22.45 -9.50
CA THR A 12 4.44 22.83 -9.04
C THR A 12 5.37 21.61 -9.09
N GLY A 13 6.66 21.83 -9.38
CA GLY A 13 7.64 20.75 -9.40
C GLY A 13 7.46 19.74 -10.55
N ALA A 14 8.35 18.74 -10.60
CA ALA A 14 8.29 17.69 -11.61
C ALA A 14 7.23 16.63 -11.24
N ALA A 15 6.58 16.03 -12.24
CA ALA A 15 5.62 14.95 -12.02
C ALA A 15 6.31 13.70 -11.43
N PRO A 16 5.81 13.10 -10.34
CA PRO A 16 6.23 11.77 -9.93
C PRO A 16 5.74 10.79 -10.99
N VAL A 17 6.68 10.03 -11.56
CA VAL A 17 6.43 9.32 -12.82
C VAL A 17 5.95 7.88 -12.60
N GLU A 18 6.09 7.32 -11.39
CA GLU A 18 5.97 5.86 -11.21
C GLU A 18 5.22 5.47 -9.95
N THR A 19 4.02 4.90 -10.10
CA THR A 19 3.43 4.03 -9.09
C THR A 19 4.22 2.72 -9.06
N PRO A 20 4.59 2.17 -7.90
CA PRO A 20 4.21 2.57 -6.53
C PRO A 20 5.27 3.41 -5.80
N LEU A 21 6.11 4.20 -6.45
CA LEU A 21 7.09 5.08 -5.76
C LEU A 21 6.50 6.42 -5.30
N ALA A 22 5.33 6.80 -5.81
CA ALA A 22 4.67 8.04 -5.44
C ALA A 22 3.80 7.85 -4.18
N ALA A 23 4.11 8.57 -3.11
CA ALA A 23 3.16 8.85 -2.03
C ALA A 23 2.30 10.05 -2.43
N VAL A 24 0.99 9.92 -2.28
CA VAL A 24 0.01 10.92 -2.73
C VAL A 24 -0.95 11.21 -1.57
N LEU A 25 -1.35 12.48 -1.44
CA LEU A 25 -2.36 12.92 -0.49
C LEU A 25 -3.27 13.95 -1.15
N GLU A 26 -4.57 13.70 -1.15
CA GLU A 26 -5.57 14.72 -1.48
C GLU A 26 -5.80 15.64 -0.29
N VAL A 27 -5.77 16.95 -0.49
CA VAL A 27 -6.13 17.99 0.49
C VAL A 27 -7.12 18.95 -0.18
N SER A 28 -7.74 19.84 0.58
CA SER A 28 -8.72 20.76 0.01
C SER A 28 -8.13 21.58 -1.14
N GLY A 29 -8.68 21.39 -2.34
CA GLY A 29 -8.27 22.13 -3.54
C GLY A 29 -6.95 21.71 -4.18
N ALA A 30 -6.26 20.67 -3.70
CA ALA A 30 -5.03 20.19 -4.31
C ALA A 30 -4.71 18.71 -4.05
N VAL A 31 -3.88 18.14 -4.91
CA VAL A 31 -3.23 16.84 -4.68
C VAL A 31 -1.74 17.08 -4.47
N LEU A 32 -1.23 16.61 -3.33
CA LEU A 32 0.19 16.65 -2.99
C LEU A 32 0.82 15.30 -3.31
N SER A 33 2.06 15.30 -3.80
CA SER A 33 2.78 14.07 -4.11
C SER A 33 4.29 14.19 -3.87
N TRP A 34 4.87 13.06 -3.45
CA TRP A 34 6.29 12.91 -3.13
C TRP A 34 6.79 11.54 -3.62
N MET A 35 8.07 11.47 -4.00
CA MET A 35 8.75 10.19 -4.17
C MET A 35 9.19 9.66 -2.81
N ILE A 36 8.84 8.42 -2.47
CA ILE A 36 9.13 7.87 -1.14
C ILE A 36 10.63 7.69 -0.90
N ASP A 37 11.39 7.37 -1.94
CA ASP A 37 12.81 7.05 -1.88
C ASP A 37 13.72 8.26 -2.13
N GLU A 38 13.14 9.45 -2.27
CA GLU A 38 13.87 10.70 -2.25
C GLU A 38 14.02 11.24 -0.82
N PRO A 39 15.10 11.98 -0.52
CA PRO A 39 15.29 12.59 0.79
C PRO A 39 14.08 13.45 1.19
N PRO A 40 13.69 13.43 2.48
CA PRO A 40 12.62 14.29 2.95
C PRO A 40 13.01 15.76 2.74
N GLY A 41 12.13 16.53 2.10
CA GLY A 41 12.34 17.96 1.89
C GLY A 41 11.26 18.60 1.02
N ASP A 42 11.02 19.89 1.24
CA ASP A 42 9.95 20.63 0.57
C ASP A 42 10.20 20.76 -0.94
N ALA A 43 11.47 20.74 -1.37
CA ALA A 43 11.86 20.84 -2.78
C ALA A 43 11.39 19.65 -3.64
N GLY A 44 11.14 18.49 -3.03
CA GLY A 44 10.58 17.31 -3.71
C GLY A 44 9.06 17.29 -3.76
N THR A 45 8.38 18.29 -3.18
CA THR A 45 6.92 18.36 -3.18
C THR A 45 6.42 18.78 -4.55
N ARG A 46 5.52 17.99 -5.12
CA ARG A 46 4.64 18.43 -6.19
C ARG A 46 3.24 18.71 -5.65
N ILE A 47 2.74 19.90 -5.97
CA ILE A 47 1.35 20.31 -5.71
C ILE A 47 0.65 20.44 -7.05
N ALA A 48 -0.44 19.69 -7.25
CA ALA A 48 -1.36 19.85 -8.37
C ALA A 48 -2.67 20.46 -7.86
N PHE A 49 -2.98 21.68 -8.30
CA PHE A 49 -4.17 22.41 -7.84
C PHE A 49 -5.41 21.94 -8.60
N THR A 50 -6.37 21.38 -7.88
CA THR A 50 -7.68 20.94 -8.41
C THR A 50 -8.70 22.07 -8.34
N ASP A 51 -8.69 22.85 -7.25
CA ASP A 51 -9.52 24.04 -7.03
C ASP A 51 -8.82 24.98 -6.05
N LEU A 52 -8.14 26.01 -6.58
CA LEU A 52 -7.42 26.99 -5.74
C LEU A 52 -8.30 27.73 -4.76
N SER A 53 -9.59 27.90 -5.05
CA SER A 53 -10.52 28.62 -4.16
C SER A 53 -10.77 27.87 -2.85
N ARG A 54 -10.53 26.55 -2.84
CA ARG A 54 -10.66 25.68 -1.66
C ARG A 54 -9.34 25.51 -0.91
N ALA A 55 -8.22 25.92 -1.49
CA ALA A 55 -6.89 25.74 -0.92
C ALA A 55 -6.51 26.87 0.05
N ASP A 56 -7.39 27.20 1.01
CA ASP A 56 -7.16 28.26 2.00
C ASP A 56 -5.92 27.95 2.86
N TRP A 57 -5.62 26.68 3.11
CA TRP A 57 -4.42 26.26 3.85
C TRP A 57 -3.09 26.74 3.24
N LEU A 58 -3.06 27.18 1.97
CA LEU A 58 -1.85 27.64 1.28
C LEU A 58 -1.16 28.82 1.97
N TRP A 59 -1.87 29.68 2.70
CA TRP A 59 -1.20 30.76 3.45
C TRP A 59 -0.24 30.22 4.52
N ARG A 60 -0.50 29.02 5.06
CA ARG A 60 0.40 28.35 6.03
C ARG A 60 1.68 27.83 5.36
N VAL A 61 1.59 27.52 4.06
CA VAL A 61 2.66 26.88 3.29
C VAL A 61 3.46 27.88 2.49
N LEU A 62 2.86 28.98 2.01
CA LEU A 62 3.53 30.00 1.20
C LEU A 62 3.68 31.34 1.93
N GLY A 63 3.13 31.46 3.13
CA GLY A 63 2.94 32.74 3.82
C GLY A 63 1.83 33.59 3.18
N ASP A 64 1.37 34.60 3.92
CA ASP A 64 0.29 35.50 3.47
C ASP A 64 0.60 36.18 2.14
N SER A 65 1.82 36.70 1.97
CA SER A 65 2.25 37.36 0.75
C SER A 65 2.38 36.39 -0.43
N GLY A 66 2.83 35.16 -0.17
CA GLY A 66 2.97 34.12 -1.19
C GLY A 66 1.62 33.61 -1.69
N HIS A 67 0.66 33.44 -0.80
CA HIS A 67 -0.71 33.07 -1.15
C HIS A 67 -1.38 34.12 -2.04
N VAL A 68 -1.30 35.40 -1.67
CA VAL A 68 -1.86 36.50 -2.49
C VAL A 68 -1.20 36.57 -3.86
N ALA A 69 0.13 36.40 -3.92
CA ALA A 69 0.86 36.39 -5.19
C ALA A 69 0.44 35.22 -6.09
N LEU A 70 0.21 34.04 -5.52
CA LEU A 70 -0.26 32.86 -6.25
C LEU A 70 -1.66 33.07 -6.84
N VAL A 71 -2.62 33.51 -6.03
CA VAL A 71 -4.01 33.74 -6.47
C VAL A 71 -4.06 34.79 -7.57
N ALA A 72 -3.40 35.94 -7.37
CA ALA A 72 -3.36 37.01 -8.37
C ALA A 72 -2.74 36.57 -9.70
N ALA A 73 -1.73 35.70 -9.64
CA ALA A 73 -1.07 35.19 -10.84
C ALA A 73 -1.94 34.19 -11.62
N VAL A 74 -2.67 33.32 -10.92
CA VAL A 74 -3.57 32.35 -11.57
C VAL A 74 -4.82 33.02 -12.14
N ASP A 75 -5.39 34.01 -11.44
CA ASP A 75 -6.51 34.81 -11.95
C ASP A 75 -6.10 35.63 -13.20
N GLY A 76 -4.85 36.11 -13.23
CA GLY A 76 -4.28 36.80 -14.38
C GLY A 76 -3.81 35.88 -15.52
N ALA A 77 -3.85 34.55 -15.34
CA ALA A 77 -3.23 33.61 -16.27
C ALA A 77 -4.00 33.36 -17.58
N ALA A 78 -5.17 33.98 -17.74
CA ALA A 78 -5.94 33.94 -19.00
C ALA A 78 -5.11 34.40 -20.23
N GLU A 79 -3.99 35.11 -20.00
CA GLU A 79 -3.12 35.66 -21.04
C GLU A 79 -1.83 34.85 -21.30
N GLN A 80 -1.50 33.82 -20.50
CA GLN A 80 -0.22 33.07 -20.62
C GLN A 80 -0.40 31.54 -20.50
N PRO A 81 -0.40 30.79 -21.61
CA PRO A 81 -0.95 29.42 -21.61
C PRO A 81 -0.01 28.29 -21.13
N HIS A 82 1.24 28.56 -20.73
CA HIS A 82 2.23 27.45 -20.57
C HIS A 82 3.09 27.49 -19.29
N GLY A 83 3.05 28.54 -18.48
CA GLY A 83 3.77 28.58 -17.22
C GLY A 83 3.90 29.98 -16.61
N ILE A 84 4.00 30.04 -15.28
CA ILE A 84 4.09 31.27 -14.50
C ILE A 84 5.28 31.15 -13.54
N GLU A 85 6.14 32.18 -13.51
CA GLU A 85 7.22 32.30 -12.54
C GLU A 85 6.81 33.28 -11.43
N LEU A 86 6.70 32.77 -10.20
CA LEU A 86 6.40 33.56 -9.01
C LEU A 86 7.71 33.91 -8.28
N ALA A 87 8.11 35.18 -8.38
CA ALA A 87 9.30 35.68 -7.69
C ALA A 87 9.05 35.85 -6.18
N GLY A 88 9.98 35.35 -5.35
CA GLY A 88 9.90 35.48 -3.89
C GLY A 88 8.84 34.61 -3.20
N VAL A 89 8.21 33.69 -3.94
CA VAL A 89 7.29 32.69 -3.38
C VAL A 89 8.04 31.37 -3.21
N GLU A 90 8.19 30.95 -1.96
CA GLU A 90 8.85 29.72 -1.53
C GLU A 90 7.97 29.01 -0.50
N ILE A 91 8.11 27.68 -0.42
CA ILE A 91 7.45 26.90 0.62
C ILE A 91 8.13 27.18 1.96
N VAL A 92 7.33 27.53 2.97
CA VAL A 92 7.78 27.72 4.35
C VAL A 92 8.40 26.39 4.82
N PRO A 93 9.68 26.37 5.22
CA PRO A 93 10.38 25.15 5.56
C PRO A 93 9.64 24.30 6.60
N GLY A 94 9.41 23.02 6.29
CA GLY A 94 8.78 22.06 7.19
C GLY A 94 7.26 22.18 7.31
N SER A 95 6.63 23.16 6.65
CA SER A 95 5.16 23.33 6.66
C SER A 95 4.41 22.13 6.10
N LEU A 96 5.05 21.35 5.22
CA LEU A 96 4.49 20.16 4.58
C LEU A 96 4.92 18.85 5.24
N ALA A 97 5.78 18.88 6.27
CA ALA A 97 6.28 17.65 6.91
C ALA A 97 5.14 16.78 7.49
N PRO A 98 4.11 17.32 8.16
CA PRO A 98 2.97 16.52 8.64
C PRO A 98 2.18 15.88 7.49
N LEU A 99 1.96 16.62 6.39
CA LEU A 99 1.24 16.12 5.21
C LEU A 99 2.03 15.04 4.47
N ARG A 100 3.35 15.20 4.36
CA ARG A 100 4.22 14.16 3.81
C ARG A 100 4.16 12.89 4.65
N ARG A 101 4.22 13.01 5.98
CA ARG A 101 4.09 11.84 6.88
C ARG A 101 2.74 11.15 6.68
N LEU A 102 1.65 11.92 6.58
CA LEU A 102 0.32 11.36 6.31
C LEU A 102 0.27 10.64 4.95
N ALA A 103 0.81 11.25 3.88
CA ALA A 103 0.91 10.64 2.56
C ALA A 103 1.71 9.33 2.58
N VAL A 104 2.83 9.30 3.31
CA VAL A 104 3.61 8.06 3.53
C VAL A 104 2.78 7.04 4.29
N GLY A 105 2.00 7.44 5.30
CA GLY A 105 1.05 6.57 5.99
C GLY A 105 0.11 5.89 5.00
N HIS A 106 -0.64 6.66 4.18
CA HIS A 106 -1.52 6.11 3.15
C HIS A 106 -0.78 5.23 2.12
N TRP A 107 0.46 5.58 1.81
CA TRP A 107 1.32 4.76 0.97
C TRP A 107 1.65 3.40 1.63
N LEU A 108 2.05 3.37 2.92
CA LEU A 108 2.32 2.14 3.67
C LEU A 108 1.08 1.24 3.68
N ARG A 109 -0.10 1.83 3.87
CA ARG A 109 -1.40 1.13 3.85
C ARG A 109 -1.64 0.37 2.53
N ARG A 110 -1.19 0.91 1.40
CA ARG A 110 -1.50 0.40 0.05
C ARG A 110 -0.36 -0.35 -0.62
N TRP A 111 0.89 -0.01 -0.33
CA TRP A 111 2.04 -0.43 -1.13
C TRP A 111 3.18 -1.06 -0.33
N TRP A 112 3.04 -1.22 0.99
CA TRP A 112 4.10 -1.83 1.79
C TRP A 112 4.44 -3.25 1.29
N PRO A 113 5.70 -3.52 0.88
CA PRO A 113 6.04 -4.69 0.10
C PRO A 113 6.39 -5.88 0.99
N VAL A 114 5.41 -6.42 1.74
CA VAL A 114 5.63 -7.59 2.60
C VAL A 114 6.16 -8.75 1.76
N SER A 115 7.29 -9.33 2.16
CA SER A 115 7.91 -10.44 1.44
C SER A 115 8.67 -11.35 2.37
N ARG A 116 8.33 -12.65 2.34
CA ARG A 116 9.09 -13.67 3.06
C ARG A 116 10.43 -13.94 2.38
N LEU A 117 10.49 -13.82 1.05
CA LEU A 117 11.71 -14.03 0.27
C LEU A 117 12.75 -12.94 0.53
N ASP A 118 12.29 -11.69 0.61
CA ASP A 118 13.17 -10.53 0.82
C ASP A 118 13.34 -10.14 2.29
N GLY A 119 12.69 -10.87 3.21
CA GLY A 119 12.76 -10.61 4.65
C GLY A 119 12.14 -9.26 5.05
N ILE A 120 11.02 -8.88 4.42
CA ILE A 120 10.31 -7.64 4.73
C ILE A 120 9.07 -8.00 5.55
N ALA A 121 9.12 -7.67 6.84
CA ALA A 121 8.04 -7.91 7.78
C ALA A 121 6.75 -7.15 7.42
N GLY A 122 5.60 -7.72 7.81
CA GLY A 122 4.30 -7.07 7.66
C GLY A 122 4.10 -5.99 8.71
N LEU A 123 3.43 -4.90 8.33
CA LEU A 123 3.03 -3.85 9.28
C LEU A 123 1.68 -4.21 9.89
N ASP A 124 1.53 -3.99 11.20
CA ASP A 124 0.23 -4.15 11.85
C ASP A 124 -0.76 -3.12 11.33
N ARG A 125 -1.79 -3.63 10.65
CA ARG A 125 -2.78 -2.83 9.96
C ARG A 125 -3.59 -1.93 10.90
N ALA A 126 -3.96 -2.44 12.06
CA ALA A 126 -4.79 -1.72 13.02
C ALA A 126 -4.01 -0.57 13.66
N LEU A 127 -2.75 -0.80 14.02
CA LEU A 127 -1.88 0.23 14.59
C LEU A 127 -1.55 1.32 13.56
N LEU A 128 -1.22 0.92 12.33
CA LEU A 128 -0.96 1.87 11.24
C LEU A 128 -2.18 2.76 10.96
N ASP A 129 -3.37 2.18 10.87
CA ASP A 129 -4.60 2.94 10.55
C ASP A 129 -5.00 3.89 11.69
N VAL A 130 -4.80 3.51 12.96
CA VAL A 130 -5.01 4.42 14.10
C VAL A 130 -4.05 5.61 14.04
N GLU A 131 -2.78 5.37 13.77
CA GLU A 131 -1.80 6.45 13.68
C GLU A 131 -2.07 7.39 12.49
N VAL A 132 -2.47 6.83 11.35
CA VAL A 132 -2.93 7.61 10.18
C VAL A 132 -4.16 8.45 10.54
N ALA A 133 -5.15 7.87 11.22
CA ALA A 133 -6.34 8.60 11.68
C ALA A 133 -6.00 9.77 12.60
N LEU A 134 -5.07 9.57 13.55
CA LEU A 134 -4.59 10.63 14.44
C LEU A 134 -3.84 11.74 13.68
N LEU A 135 -3.03 11.38 12.68
CA LEU A 135 -2.36 12.35 11.81
C LEU A 135 -3.36 13.14 10.97
N THR A 136 -4.40 12.49 10.43
CA THR A 136 -5.49 13.15 9.69
C THR A 136 -6.24 14.12 10.59
N SER A 137 -6.58 13.71 11.82
CA SER A 137 -7.20 14.59 12.82
C SER A 137 -6.32 15.81 13.16
N GLY A 138 -5.01 15.61 13.36
CA GLY A 138 -4.06 16.70 13.58
C GLY A 138 -3.88 17.63 12.37
N ALA A 139 -4.23 17.18 11.17
CA ALA A 139 -4.13 17.93 9.92
C ALA A 139 -5.48 18.45 9.40
N GLN A 140 -6.57 18.42 10.19
CA GLN A 140 -7.90 18.90 9.81
C GLN A 140 -7.90 20.30 9.17
N GLY A 141 -6.97 21.17 9.55
CA GLY A 141 -6.83 22.49 8.95
C GLY A 141 -6.47 22.50 7.45
N PHE A 142 -6.11 21.36 6.86
CA PHE A 142 -5.86 21.17 5.42
C PHE A 142 -7.02 20.48 4.68
N PHE A 143 -8.01 19.97 5.44
CA PHE A 143 -9.19 19.25 4.96
C PHE A 143 -10.47 20.04 5.32
N THR A 144 -10.66 21.15 4.62
CA THR A 144 -11.85 22.02 4.75
C THR A 144 -13.10 21.44 4.07
N ASP A 145 -12.95 20.37 3.29
CA ASP A 145 -14.00 19.60 2.62
C ASP A 145 -13.70 18.10 2.71
N ASP A 146 -14.71 17.28 2.38
CA ASP A 146 -14.54 15.83 2.30
C ASP A 146 -13.63 15.48 1.12
N THR A 147 -12.48 14.89 1.43
CA THR A 147 -11.48 14.41 0.48
C THR A 147 -11.35 12.89 0.59
N LEU A 148 -10.69 12.25 -0.39
CA LEU A 148 -10.45 10.81 -0.37
C LEU A 148 -9.67 10.34 0.88
N ASP A 149 -8.79 11.19 1.41
CA ASP A 149 -7.86 10.83 2.48
C ASP A 149 -8.27 11.40 3.86
N SER A 150 -9.41 12.07 3.98
CA SER A 150 -9.86 12.71 5.24
C SER A 150 -10.79 11.84 6.10
N ASP A 151 -11.22 10.67 5.62
CA ASP A 151 -12.19 9.83 6.35
C ASP A 151 -11.55 9.06 7.52
N VAL A 152 -11.63 9.66 8.71
CA VAL A 152 -11.17 9.09 9.98
C VAL A 152 -12.06 7.94 10.46
N GLU A 153 -13.37 7.99 10.17
CA GLU A 153 -14.32 6.96 10.61
C GLU A 153 -14.03 5.64 9.88
N GLU A 154 -13.85 5.69 8.56
CA GLU A 154 -13.51 4.52 7.74
C GLU A 154 -12.17 3.90 8.15
N LEU A 155 -11.20 4.73 8.56
CA LEU A 155 -9.90 4.26 9.06
C LEU A 155 -10.03 3.46 10.34
N LEU A 156 -10.86 3.91 11.28
CA LEU A 156 -10.95 3.31 12.62
C LEU A 156 -11.93 2.14 12.67
N ALA A 157 -13.09 2.27 12.03
CA ALA A 157 -14.23 1.35 12.16
C ALA A 157 -13.87 -0.15 12.15
N PRO A 158 -12.96 -0.66 11.28
CA PRO A 158 -12.67 -2.09 11.19
C PRO A 158 -11.87 -2.69 12.37
N HIS A 159 -11.24 -1.87 13.21
CA HIS A 159 -10.08 -2.33 13.99
C HIS A 159 -10.34 -2.67 15.46
N ALA A 160 -11.56 -2.46 15.98
CA ALA A 160 -11.83 -2.61 17.41
C ALA A 160 -11.35 -3.96 18.01
N LEU A 161 -11.60 -5.08 17.32
CA LEU A 161 -11.18 -6.40 17.80
C LEU A 161 -9.65 -6.58 17.82
N ALA A 162 -8.95 -6.04 16.82
CA ALA A 162 -7.49 -6.08 16.77
C ALA A 162 -6.89 -5.22 17.89
N LEU A 163 -7.43 -4.02 18.10
CA LEU A 163 -7.01 -3.11 19.17
C LEU A 163 -7.24 -3.69 20.57
N ILE A 164 -8.32 -4.45 20.79
CA ILE A 164 -8.53 -5.20 22.03
C ILE A 164 -7.42 -6.23 22.26
N GLY A 165 -7.01 -6.95 21.20
CA GLY A 165 -5.90 -7.89 21.25
C GLY A 165 -4.60 -7.22 21.67
N HIS A 166 -4.31 -6.08 21.04
CA HIS A 166 -3.14 -5.25 21.32
C HIS A 166 -3.12 -4.67 22.73
N ALA A 167 -4.25 -4.14 23.20
CA ALA A 167 -4.37 -3.59 24.56
C ALA A 167 -4.07 -4.64 25.64
N ARG A 168 -4.45 -5.90 25.41
CA ARG A 168 -4.12 -7.02 26.32
C ARG A 168 -2.65 -7.44 26.25
N GLY A 169 -1.95 -7.11 25.16
CA GLY A 169 -0.52 -7.41 24.98
C GLY A 169 0.39 -6.62 25.91
N GLY A 170 -0.05 -5.45 26.40
CA GLY A 170 0.61 -4.71 27.47
C GLY A 170 1.84 -3.88 27.07
N ASP A 171 2.15 -3.72 25.78
CA ASP A 171 3.16 -2.73 25.35
C ASP A 171 2.62 -1.32 25.63
N PRO A 172 3.32 -0.49 26.44
CA PRO A 172 2.85 0.84 26.81
C PRO A 172 2.70 1.78 25.60
N ARG A 173 3.58 1.68 24.59
CA ARG A 173 3.51 2.51 23.38
C ARG A 173 2.26 2.21 22.58
N VAL A 174 1.92 0.91 22.48
CA VAL A 174 0.72 0.43 21.82
C VAL A 174 -0.53 0.85 22.60
N LEU A 175 -0.52 0.71 23.92
CA LEU A 175 -1.63 1.14 24.77
C LEU A 175 -1.91 2.65 24.65
N ASP A 176 -0.88 3.48 24.61
CA ASP A 176 -1.04 4.93 24.44
C ASP A 176 -1.65 5.27 23.07
N LEU A 177 -1.21 4.59 22.01
CA LEU A 177 -1.79 4.73 20.67
C LEU A 177 -3.26 4.28 20.63
N VAL A 178 -3.57 3.12 21.23
CA VAL A 178 -4.94 2.58 21.29
C VAL A 178 -5.87 3.53 22.06
N ARG A 179 -5.42 4.12 23.17
CA ARG A 179 -6.19 5.12 23.93
C ARG A 179 -6.45 6.38 23.10
N ALA A 180 -5.43 6.90 22.42
CA ALA A 180 -5.59 8.06 21.56
C ALA A 180 -6.57 7.78 20.41
N GLY A 181 -6.45 6.60 19.77
CA GLY A 181 -7.38 6.16 18.73
C GLY A 181 -8.81 5.98 19.24
N ALA A 182 -8.99 5.45 20.45
CA ALA A 182 -10.31 5.30 21.06
C ALA A 182 -10.97 6.64 21.40
N GLY A 183 -10.21 7.59 21.94
CA GLY A 183 -10.72 8.95 22.17
C GLY A 183 -11.14 9.63 20.86
N LEU A 184 -10.32 9.49 19.81
CA LEU A 184 -10.68 10.00 18.48
C LEU A 184 -11.93 9.32 17.93
N ALA A 185 -12.05 7.99 18.07
CA ALA A 185 -13.21 7.22 17.65
C ALA A 185 -14.50 7.70 18.34
N GLU A 186 -14.45 8.03 19.64
CA GLU A 186 -15.57 8.63 20.36
C GLU A 186 -15.92 10.03 19.84
N GLU A 187 -14.91 10.87 19.56
CA GLU A 187 -15.12 12.22 19.03
C GLU A 187 -15.80 12.22 17.65
N VAL A 188 -15.43 11.28 16.77
CA VAL A 188 -16.00 11.16 15.42
C VAL A 188 -17.25 10.26 15.37
N GLY A 189 -17.59 9.57 16.46
CA GLY A 189 -18.82 8.78 16.58
C GLY A 189 -18.75 7.37 15.99
N VAL A 190 -17.58 6.74 15.95
CA VAL A 190 -17.43 5.34 15.50
C VAL A 190 -18.13 4.40 16.50
N ASP A 191 -19.19 3.71 16.08
CA ASP A 191 -20.03 2.86 16.94
C ASP A 191 -20.09 1.39 16.51
N GLY A 192 -19.12 0.96 15.69
CA GLY A 192 -19.04 -0.40 15.16
C GLY A 192 -18.85 -1.52 16.20
N ALA A 193 -19.01 -2.77 15.75
CA ALA A 193 -18.85 -3.94 16.61
C ALA A 193 -17.45 -4.02 17.25
N GLY A 194 -17.39 -4.18 18.57
CA GLY A 194 -16.14 -4.26 19.34
C GLY A 194 -15.75 -2.95 20.05
N TRP A 195 -16.22 -1.80 19.58
CA TRP A 195 -15.85 -0.50 20.15
C TRP A 195 -16.31 -0.31 21.60
N PRO A 196 -17.57 -0.63 21.97
CA PRO A 196 -17.99 -0.57 23.38
C PRO A 196 -17.15 -1.46 24.31
N GLN A 197 -16.71 -2.63 23.81
CA GLN A 197 -15.86 -3.55 24.57
C GLN A 197 -14.43 -3.01 24.71
N LEU A 198 -13.90 -2.33 23.70
CA LEU A 198 -12.60 -1.68 23.76
C LEU A 198 -12.60 -0.54 24.77
N LEU A 199 -13.59 0.34 24.73
CA LEU A 199 -13.70 1.47 25.66
C LEU A 199 -13.77 0.99 27.11
N ALA A 200 -14.63 0.01 27.41
CA ALA A 200 -14.72 -0.58 28.74
C ALA A 200 -13.39 -1.20 29.23
N LEU A 201 -12.65 -1.87 28.33
CA LEU A 201 -11.33 -2.43 28.65
C LEU A 201 -10.31 -1.34 29.03
N LEU A 202 -10.33 -0.20 28.33
CA LEU A 202 -9.42 0.90 28.58
C LEU A 202 -9.76 1.64 29.89
N ASP A 203 -11.04 1.81 30.20
CA ASP A 203 -11.53 2.39 31.45
C ASP A 203 -11.11 1.55 32.67
N ASP A 204 -11.31 0.23 32.61
CA ASP A 204 -10.92 -0.70 33.69
C ASP A 204 -9.40 -0.69 33.93
N SER A 205 -8.62 -0.51 32.86
CA SER A 205 -7.15 -0.44 32.92
C SER A 205 -6.64 0.89 33.52
N GLY A 206 -7.45 1.95 33.51
CA GLY A 206 -7.14 3.23 34.15
C GLY A 206 -7.45 3.27 35.65
N ALA A 207 -8.22 2.30 36.16
CA ALA A 207 -8.66 2.23 37.56
C ALA A 207 -7.77 1.33 38.46
N ALA A 208 -6.70 0.75 37.92
CA ALA A 208 -5.78 -0.08 38.72
C ALA A 208 -4.83 0.80 39.57
N PRO A 209 -4.78 0.64 40.90
CA PRO A 209 -3.79 1.33 41.73
C PRO A 209 -2.39 0.83 41.41
N ASP A 210 -1.41 1.74 41.50
CA ASP A 210 0.03 1.43 41.46
C ASP A 210 0.36 0.26 42.40
N GLY A 211 0.65 -0.90 41.83
CA GLY A 211 1.26 -2.02 42.54
C GLY A 211 0.54 -3.35 42.41
N GLU A 212 0.73 -4.04 41.29
CA GLU A 212 1.06 -5.47 41.33
C GLU A 212 1.78 -5.88 40.04
N LEU A 213 3.09 -6.11 40.15
CA LEU A 213 3.92 -6.71 39.10
C LEU A 213 3.45 -8.15 38.86
N THR A 214 2.43 -8.33 38.02
CA THR A 214 2.12 -9.65 37.46
C THR A 214 3.15 -9.96 36.39
N ARG A 215 4.13 -10.78 36.79
CA ARG A 215 5.19 -11.33 35.96
C ARG A 215 4.59 -11.92 34.65
N PRO A 216 5.14 -11.62 33.46
CA PRO A 216 4.60 -12.12 32.20
C PRO A 216 4.71 -13.65 32.16
N GLY A 217 3.58 -14.31 31.89
CA GLY A 217 3.56 -15.72 31.54
C GLY A 217 4.32 -15.89 30.22
N GLY A 218 5.47 -16.57 30.28
CA GLY A 218 6.27 -16.87 29.11
C GLY A 218 5.40 -17.50 28.02
N ARG A 219 5.28 -16.81 26.90
CA ARG A 219 4.67 -17.32 25.67
C ARG A 219 5.46 -18.57 25.28
N ARG A 220 4.81 -19.72 25.39
CA ARG A 220 5.29 -20.95 24.76
C ARG A 220 5.08 -20.77 23.27
N ASP A 221 6.17 -20.56 22.56
CA ASP A 221 6.17 -20.79 21.13
C ASP A 221 6.10 -22.29 20.91
N ASP A 222 4.87 -22.78 20.70
CA ASP A 222 4.66 -24.08 20.09
C ASP A 222 5.08 -23.94 18.61
N TYR A 223 6.39 -23.99 18.37
CA TYR A 223 6.96 -24.12 17.03
C TYR A 223 6.51 -25.46 16.46
N ALA A 224 5.37 -25.48 15.77
CA ALA A 224 5.05 -26.52 14.82
C ALA A 224 6.03 -26.36 13.65
N LEU A 225 7.15 -27.08 13.74
CA LEU A 225 8.11 -27.27 12.67
C LEU A 225 7.38 -28.00 11.53
N ALA A 226 6.72 -27.25 10.66
CA ALA A 226 6.21 -27.75 9.40
C ALA A 226 7.42 -28.07 8.53
N ALA A 227 7.91 -29.30 8.64
CA ALA A 227 8.79 -29.88 7.65
C ALA A 227 8.12 -29.70 6.29
N GLY A 228 8.79 -28.95 5.39
CA GLY A 228 8.29 -28.69 4.06
C GLY A 228 7.92 -29.99 3.35
N ALA A 229 6.62 -30.24 3.23
CA ALA A 229 6.09 -31.20 2.27
C ALA A 229 5.90 -30.48 0.93
N GLY A 230 6.98 -29.88 0.43
CA GLY A 230 7.09 -29.34 -0.93
C GLY A 230 7.44 -30.44 -1.92
N ALA A 231 6.70 -31.55 -1.88
CA ALA A 231 6.63 -32.50 -2.96
C ALA A 231 5.16 -32.88 -3.10
N GLY A 232 4.42 -32.03 -3.80
CA GLY A 232 3.19 -32.47 -4.44
C GLY A 232 3.45 -33.75 -5.24
N PRO A 233 2.40 -34.53 -5.60
CA PRO A 233 2.58 -35.75 -6.36
C PRO A 233 3.53 -35.47 -7.51
N ARG A 234 4.60 -36.27 -7.65
CA ARG A 234 5.48 -36.22 -8.82
C ARG A 234 4.64 -36.59 -10.03
N GLY A 235 3.94 -35.61 -10.58
CA GLY A 235 3.28 -35.67 -11.85
C GLY A 235 4.33 -35.91 -12.92
N THR A 236 3.86 -36.39 -14.07
CA THR A 236 4.58 -36.34 -15.34
C THR A 236 5.31 -34.99 -15.48
N ALA A 237 6.57 -35.02 -15.92
CA ALA A 237 7.36 -33.81 -16.08
C ALA A 237 6.58 -32.75 -16.89
N PRO A 238 6.52 -31.49 -16.43
CA PRO A 238 5.74 -30.46 -17.11
C PRO A 238 6.31 -30.21 -18.51
N ILE A 239 5.42 -29.87 -19.45
CA ILE A 239 5.78 -29.52 -20.84
C ILE A 239 6.67 -28.29 -20.84
N ALA A 240 6.31 -27.30 -20.03
CA ALA A 240 7.07 -26.09 -19.81
C ALA A 240 6.84 -25.57 -18.39
N ARG A 241 7.76 -24.74 -17.91
CA ARG A 241 7.64 -24.04 -16.63
C ARG A 241 8.35 -22.71 -16.70
N GLY A 242 7.95 -21.80 -15.83
CA GLY A 242 8.65 -20.55 -15.62
C GLY A 242 8.14 -19.85 -14.37
N VAL A 243 8.62 -18.62 -14.21
CA VAL A 243 8.27 -17.75 -13.10
C VAL A 243 7.83 -16.39 -13.62
N ALA A 244 7.01 -15.70 -12.84
CA ALA A 244 6.60 -14.32 -13.05
C ALA A 244 6.52 -13.60 -11.70
N SER A 245 6.41 -12.27 -11.73
CA SER A 245 6.20 -11.45 -10.55
C SER A 245 4.80 -10.83 -10.60
N VAL A 246 4.15 -10.71 -9.45
CA VAL A 246 2.88 -9.98 -9.33
C VAL A 246 3.15 -8.49 -9.57
N SER A 247 2.34 -7.85 -10.43
CA SER A 247 2.27 -6.39 -10.45
C SER A 247 1.42 -5.95 -9.27
N TRP A 248 1.99 -5.19 -8.36
CA TRP A 248 1.30 -4.75 -7.16
C TRP A 248 0.11 -3.87 -7.50
N SER A 249 0.18 -3.07 -8.57
CA SER A 249 -0.93 -2.22 -9.03
C SER A 249 -2.12 -3.00 -9.60
N ALA A 250 -1.93 -4.27 -9.95
CA ALA A 250 -2.96 -5.13 -10.54
C ALA A 250 -3.79 -5.88 -9.49
N VAL A 251 -3.33 -5.91 -8.22
CA VAL A 251 -3.90 -6.75 -7.16
C VAL A 251 -4.27 -5.93 -5.93
N PRO A 252 -5.22 -6.40 -5.09
CA PRO A 252 -5.47 -5.78 -3.80
C PRO A 252 -4.22 -5.85 -2.90
N PRO A 253 -4.01 -4.84 -2.04
CA PRO A 253 -2.84 -4.79 -1.16
C PRO A 253 -2.85 -5.90 -0.11
N GLY A 254 -1.66 -6.36 0.27
CA GLY A 254 -1.47 -7.27 1.40
C GLY A 254 -1.85 -8.73 1.16
N ILE A 255 -2.25 -9.15 -0.04
CA ILE A 255 -2.59 -10.55 -0.34
C ILE A 255 -1.36 -11.37 -0.72
N PHE A 256 -0.56 -10.89 -1.67
CA PHE A 256 0.57 -11.63 -2.26
C PHE A 256 1.92 -11.24 -1.67
N ASP A 257 2.88 -12.16 -1.71
CA ASP A 257 4.28 -11.87 -1.44
C ASP A 257 4.83 -10.91 -2.51
N ALA A 258 5.34 -9.77 -2.06
CA ALA A 258 5.82 -8.68 -2.91
C ALA A 258 7.22 -8.93 -3.52
N GLY A 259 7.85 -10.07 -3.24
CA GLY A 259 9.12 -10.47 -3.84
C GLY A 259 9.05 -10.63 -5.36
N GLU A 260 10.21 -10.69 -6.01
CA GLU A 260 10.25 -11.06 -7.44
C GLU A 260 10.13 -12.56 -7.63
N ASN A 261 9.55 -12.97 -8.77
CA ASN A 261 9.42 -14.37 -9.17
C ASN A 261 8.57 -15.20 -8.20
N THR A 262 7.57 -14.58 -7.56
CA THR A 262 6.65 -15.20 -6.60
C THR A 262 5.45 -15.90 -7.24
N VAL A 263 5.37 -15.91 -8.57
CA VAL A 263 4.37 -16.65 -9.34
C VAL A 263 5.07 -17.76 -10.12
N ASP A 264 4.87 -19.00 -9.71
CA ASP A 264 5.28 -20.17 -10.48
C ASP A 264 4.19 -20.53 -11.48
N TRP A 265 4.58 -20.92 -12.69
CA TRP A 265 3.66 -21.49 -13.66
C TRP A 265 4.26 -22.71 -14.34
N SER A 266 3.40 -23.68 -14.64
CA SER A 266 3.74 -24.87 -15.43
C SER A 266 2.64 -25.16 -16.44
N VAL A 267 3.02 -25.76 -17.56
CA VAL A 267 2.09 -26.33 -18.54
C VAL A 267 2.14 -27.83 -18.41
N GLU A 268 1.00 -28.44 -18.13
CA GLU A 268 0.88 -29.84 -17.75
C GLU A 268 -0.27 -30.52 -18.50
N VAL A 269 -0.17 -31.83 -18.63
CA VAL A 269 -1.27 -32.66 -19.16
C VAL A 269 -2.10 -33.15 -17.99
N ALA A 270 -3.31 -32.63 -17.85
CA ALA A 270 -4.28 -33.04 -16.84
C ALA A 270 -5.33 -33.95 -17.49
N GLY A 271 -5.10 -35.27 -17.43
CA GLY A 271 -5.96 -36.25 -18.07
C GLY A 271 -5.82 -36.19 -19.61
N ALA A 272 -6.85 -35.67 -20.30
CA ALA A 272 -6.85 -35.53 -21.76
C ALA A 272 -6.67 -34.08 -22.24
N GLU A 273 -6.52 -33.13 -21.30
CA GLU A 273 -6.43 -31.71 -21.61
C GLU A 273 -5.05 -31.16 -21.24
N VAL A 274 -4.58 -30.18 -22.01
CA VAL A 274 -3.39 -29.40 -21.65
C VAL A 274 -3.85 -28.17 -20.88
N VAL A 275 -3.35 -28.02 -19.66
CA VAL A 275 -3.69 -26.92 -18.76
C VAL A 275 -2.42 -26.18 -18.35
N ALA A 276 -2.57 -24.92 -17.98
CA ALA A 276 -1.55 -24.22 -17.22
C ALA A 276 -1.91 -24.22 -15.74
N VAL A 277 -0.99 -24.64 -14.89
CA VAL A 277 -1.11 -24.52 -13.44
C VAL A 277 -0.31 -23.28 -13.02
N VAL A 278 -0.93 -22.37 -12.29
CA VAL A 278 -0.32 -21.16 -11.76
C VAL A 278 -0.42 -21.17 -10.24
N ARG A 279 0.68 -20.85 -9.57
CA ARG A 279 0.77 -20.72 -8.11
C ARG A 279 1.38 -19.38 -7.77
N ALA A 280 0.61 -18.50 -7.15
CA ALA A 280 1.07 -17.23 -6.62
C ALA A 280 1.29 -17.33 -5.11
N ALA A 281 2.44 -16.87 -4.61
CA ALA A 281 2.72 -16.90 -3.18
C ALA A 281 1.83 -15.90 -2.41
N VAL A 282 1.02 -16.42 -1.48
CA VAL A 282 0.12 -15.63 -0.60
C VAL A 282 0.80 -15.37 0.76
N ILE A 283 0.64 -14.16 1.30
CA ILE A 283 1.27 -13.72 2.55
C ILE A 283 0.28 -13.21 3.60
N GLY A 284 -0.84 -12.62 3.18
CA GLY A 284 -1.78 -11.95 4.07
C GLY A 284 -2.89 -12.82 4.64
N PRO A 285 -3.67 -12.25 5.57
CA PRO A 285 -4.85 -12.91 6.14
C PRO A 285 -6.05 -12.94 5.18
N VAL A 286 -6.03 -12.11 4.12
CA VAL A 286 -7.09 -12.04 3.12
C VAL A 286 -6.82 -13.09 2.03
N PRO A 287 -7.80 -13.97 1.70
CA PRO A 287 -7.59 -15.01 0.70
C PRO A 287 -7.49 -14.43 -0.72
N ALA A 288 -6.74 -15.10 -1.60
CA ALA A 288 -6.57 -14.71 -3.01
C ALA A 288 -7.78 -15.07 -3.90
N THR A 289 -8.84 -15.63 -3.32
CA THR A 289 -10.01 -16.18 -4.02
C THR A 289 -10.60 -15.20 -5.00
N GLY A 290 -10.77 -15.64 -6.26
CA GLY A 290 -11.47 -14.88 -7.29
C GLY A 290 -10.59 -13.86 -8.02
N ILE A 291 -9.33 -13.70 -7.65
CA ILE A 291 -8.38 -12.85 -8.37
C ILE A 291 -8.06 -13.48 -9.72
N ALA A 292 -8.32 -12.75 -10.80
CA ALA A 292 -8.15 -13.25 -12.16
C ALA A 292 -6.67 -13.55 -12.48
N VAL A 293 -6.45 -14.60 -13.28
CA VAL A 293 -5.13 -14.96 -13.80
C VAL A 293 -5.22 -15.18 -15.30
N HIS A 294 -4.29 -14.59 -16.02
CA HIS A 294 -4.17 -14.71 -17.47
C HIS A 294 -2.77 -15.18 -17.84
N LEU A 295 -2.69 -16.26 -18.62
CA LEU A 295 -1.47 -16.71 -19.25
C LEU A 295 -1.54 -16.44 -20.75
N ARG A 296 -0.46 -15.93 -21.33
CA ARG A 296 -0.33 -15.70 -22.77
C ARG A 296 1.05 -16.13 -23.25
N SER A 297 1.09 -16.99 -24.27
CA SER A 297 2.30 -17.40 -24.96
C SER A 297 2.04 -17.44 -26.47
N GLY A 298 2.42 -16.38 -27.18
CA GLY A 298 2.09 -16.20 -28.60
C GLY A 298 0.57 -16.21 -28.84
N ALA A 299 0.09 -17.19 -29.61
CA ALA A 299 -1.33 -17.37 -29.92
C ALA A 299 -2.10 -18.20 -28.88
N ILE A 300 -1.40 -18.81 -27.92
CA ILE A 300 -2.00 -19.62 -26.86
C ILE A 300 -2.32 -18.72 -25.66
N THR A 301 -3.53 -18.86 -25.14
CA THR A 301 -3.99 -18.12 -23.96
C THR A 301 -4.68 -19.05 -22.96
N GLY A 302 -4.56 -18.73 -21.67
CA GLY A 302 -5.32 -19.36 -20.59
C GLY A 302 -5.88 -18.30 -19.65
N SER A 303 -7.06 -18.55 -19.10
CA SER A 303 -7.72 -17.65 -18.14
C SER A 303 -8.41 -18.43 -17.04
N GLY A 304 -8.38 -17.89 -15.83
CA GLY A 304 -8.99 -18.50 -14.65
C GLY A 304 -8.94 -17.52 -13.48
N ALA A 305 -9.21 -18.03 -12.28
CA ALA A 305 -9.13 -17.27 -11.05
C ALA A 305 -8.42 -18.10 -9.98
N LEU A 306 -7.71 -17.42 -9.09
CA LEU A 306 -7.06 -18.03 -7.93
C LEU A 306 -8.08 -18.54 -6.93
N ASP A 307 -7.74 -19.63 -6.25
CA ASP A 307 -8.38 -20.06 -5.02
C ASP A 307 -7.80 -19.32 -3.80
N ALA A 308 -8.19 -19.75 -2.60
CA ALA A 308 -7.77 -19.12 -1.36
C ALA A 308 -6.26 -19.25 -1.10
N ASP A 309 -5.64 -20.32 -1.60
CA ASP A 309 -4.22 -20.67 -1.39
C ASP A 309 -3.31 -20.04 -2.46
N GLY A 310 -3.89 -19.38 -3.47
CA GLY A 310 -3.16 -18.76 -4.57
C GLY A 310 -2.87 -19.71 -5.72
N ASP A 311 -3.59 -20.82 -5.83
CA ASP A 311 -3.49 -21.77 -6.94
C ASP A 311 -4.59 -21.50 -8.00
N ALA A 312 -4.27 -21.69 -9.28
CA ALA A 312 -5.23 -21.68 -10.38
C ALA A 312 -4.87 -22.71 -11.46
N THR A 313 -5.89 -23.35 -12.04
CA THR A 313 -5.75 -24.19 -13.23
C THR A 313 -6.46 -23.53 -14.40
N LEU A 314 -5.71 -23.22 -15.46
CA LEU A 314 -6.17 -22.48 -16.63
C LEU A 314 -6.28 -23.43 -17.83
N PRO A 315 -7.47 -23.63 -18.42
CA PRO A 315 -7.57 -24.33 -19.68
C PRO A 315 -6.87 -23.50 -20.78
N LEU A 316 -6.03 -24.17 -21.58
CA LEU A 316 -5.28 -23.51 -22.65
C LEU A 316 -6.03 -23.60 -23.97
N VAL A 317 -6.18 -22.45 -24.63
CA VAL A 317 -6.86 -22.34 -25.93
C VAL A 317 -5.99 -21.67 -26.98
N ASP A 318 -6.19 -22.07 -28.24
CA ASP A 318 -5.57 -21.46 -29.42
C ASP A 318 -6.27 -20.15 -29.85
N ARG A 319 -5.82 -19.55 -30.95
CA ARG A 319 -6.39 -18.32 -31.54
C ARG A 319 -7.87 -18.47 -31.90
N GLU A 320 -8.31 -19.67 -32.26
CA GLU A 320 -9.69 -20.00 -32.61
C GLU A 320 -10.52 -20.42 -31.38
N ARG A 321 -9.98 -20.25 -30.16
CA ARG A 321 -10.59 -20.65 -28.87
C ARG A 321 -10.85 -22.15 -28.75
N ARG A 322 -10.04 -22.98 -29.39
CA ARG A 322 -10.10 -24.43 -29.27
C ARG A 322 -9.07 -24.93 -28.26
N PRO A 323 -9.35 -26.01 -27.52
CA PRO A 323 -8.37 -26.62 -26.62
C PRO A 323 -7.06 -26.95 -27.35
N VAL A 324 -5.93 -26.61 -26.74
CA VAL A 324 -4.61 -26.90 -27.30
C VAL A 324 -4.33 -28.40 -27.21
N PRO A 325 -4.04 -29.10 -28.32
CA PRO A 325 -3.67 -30.51 -28.27
C PRO A 325 -2.25 -30.67 -27.71
N GLU A 326 -1.99 -31.81 -27.05
CA GLU A 326 -0.69 -32.10 -26.42
C GLU A 326 0.51 -31.94 -27.37
N SER A 327 0.39 -32.44 -28.61
CA SER A 327 1.45 -32.32 -29.61
C SER A 327 1.77 -30.88 -30.00
N ALA A 328 0.77 -30.00 -30.01
CA ALA A 328 0.98 -28.58 -30.27
C ALA A 328 1.62 -27.89 -29.06
N ALA A 329 1.26 -28.29 -27.83
CA ALA A 329 1.89 -27.76 -26.62
C ALA A 329 3.38 -28.12 -26.54
N TRP A 330 3.78 -29.34 -26.89
CA TRP A 330 5.19 -29.75 -26.97
C TRP A 330 5.97 -29.04 -28.08
N GLY A 331 5.30 -28.70 -29.19
CA GLY A 331 5.91 -27.99 -30.33
C GLY A 331 5.95 -26.47 -30.18
N HIS A 332 5.34 -25.91 -29.13
CA HIS A 332 5.25 -24.47 -28.90
C HIS A 332 6.46 -23.93 -28.13
N ASP A 333 6.91 -22.73 -28.49
CA ASP A 333 7.97 -22.03 -27.76
C ASP A 333 7.39 -21.25 -26.57
N TRP A 334 7.64 -21.77 -25.38
CA TRP A 334 7.16 -21.18 -24.12
C TRP A 334 8.09 -20.11 -23.53
N SER A 335 9.21 -19.77 -24.19
CA SER A 335 10.19 -18.81 -23.66
C SER A 335 9.65 -17.39 -23.49
N ALA A 336 8.69 -16.99 -24.34
CA ALA A 336 8.04 -15.67 -24.31
C ALA A 336 6.69 -15.67 -23.59
N THR A 337 6.51 -16.55 -22.60
CA THR A 337 5.26 -16.65 -21.83
C THR A 337 5.12 -15.50 -20.82
N SER A 338 3.96 -14.87 -20.81
CA SER A 338 3.56 -13.83 -19.86
C SER A 338 2.43 -14.37 -18.99
N VAL A 339 2.58 -14.23 -17.67
CA VAL A 339 1.51 -14.50 -16.69
C VAL A 339 1.17 -13.19 -15.98
N ILE A 340 -0.12 -12.88 -15.94
CA ILE A 340 -0.66 -11.68 -15.29
C ILE A 340 -1.62 -12.17 -14.20
N VAL A 341 -1.39 -11.71 -12.97
CA VAL A 341 -2.28 -11.92 -11.83
C VAL A 341 -2.93 -10.59 -11.49
N GLY A 342 -4.26 -10.58 -11.37
CA GLY A 342 -5.04 -9.37 -11.15
C GLY A 342 -5.50 -8.68 -12.44
N ALA A 343 -5.80 -7.39 -12.32
CA ALA A 343 -6.29 -6.58 -13.44
C ALA A 343 -5.22 -6.35 -14.51
N GLU A 344 -5.64 -6.28 -15.78
CA GLU A 344 -4.77 -5.77 -16.85
C GLU A 344 -4.58 -4.26 -16.64
N ALA A 345 -3.42 -3.86 -16.10
CA ALA A 345 -3.10 -2.46 -15.87
C ALA A 345 -3.02 -1.69 -17.22
N ALA A 346 -3.88 -0.70 -17.40
CA ALA A 346 -3.96 0.13 -18.61
C ALA A 346 -2.96 1.31 -18.63
N GLY A 347 -2.15 1.48 -17.57
CA GLY A 347 -1.17 2.56 -17.40
C GLY A 347 0.22 2.02 -17.07
N GLY A 348 1.25 2.87 -17.20
CA GLY A 348 2.69 2.60 -17.11
C GLY A 348 3.09 1.30 -16.42
N ILE A 349 3.84 0.45 -17.13
CA ILE A 349 4.31 -0.85 -16.66
C ILE A 349 5.12 -0.63 -15.39
N GLU A 350 4.56 -1.02 -14.24
CA GLU A 350 5.30 -1.20 -13.01
C GLU A 350 6.52 -2.09 -13.29
N THR A 351 7.71 -1.49 -13.26
CA THR A 351 8.93 -2.19 -13.66
C THR A 351 9.53 -2.95 -12.48
N ARG A 352 10.37 -3.94 -12.79
CA ARG A 352 11.19 -4.61 -11.79
C ARG A 352 12.08 -3.63 -11.02
N ASP A 353 12.64 -2.64 -11.70
CA ASP A 353 13.49 -1.63 -11.03
C ASP A 353 12.68 -0.78 -10.05
N THR A 354 11.48 -0.36 -10.44
CA THR A 354 10.53 0.37 -9.56
C THR A 354 10.24 -0.45 -8.30
N ARG A 355 9.89 -1.74 -8.43
CA ARG A 355 9.67 -2.64 -7.27
C ARG A 355 10.94 -2.85 -6.44
N ASP A 356 12.10 -3.01 -7.07
CA ASP A 356 13.39 -3.17 -6.40
C ASP A 356 13.74 -1.92 -5.56
N ARG A 357 13.45 -0.71 -6.07
CA ARG A 357 13.61 0.55 -5.32
C ARG A 357 12.72 0.57 -4.08
N VAL A 358 11.44 0.24 -4.23
CA VAL A 358 10.50 0.20 -3.10
C VAL A 358 10.92 -0.81 -2.03
N ARG A 359 11.29 -2.04 -2.43
CA ARG A 359 11.78 -3.06 -1.48
C ARG A 359 13.08 -2.66 -0.78
N ARG A 360 13.99 -1.96 -1.48
CA ARG A 360 15.20 -1.39 -0.85
C ARG A 360 14.84 -0.34 0.19
N TRP A 361 13.89 0.54 -0.14
CA TRP A 361 13.43 1.58 0.77
C TRP A 361 12.75 1.01 2.02
N ALA A 362 11.86 0.03 1.86
CA ALA A 362 11.18 -0.63 2.98
C ALA A 362 12.17 -1.33 3.93
N ARG A 363 13.13 -2.09 3.38
CA ARG A 363 14.19 -2.72 4.18
C ARG A 363 15.04 -1.70 4.94
N ALA A 364 15.43 -0.60 4.29
CA ALA A 364 16.21 0.43 4.97
C ALA A 364 15.45 1.05 6.17
N ARG A 365 14.12 1.17 6.08
CA ARG A 365 13.28 1.65 7.19
C ARG A 365 13.12 0.62 8.31
N LEU A 366 13.05 -0.67 8.00
CA LEU A 366 13.06 -1.72 9.03
C LEU A 366 14.43 -1.84 9.71
N ASP A 367 15.52 -1.79 8.94
CA ASP A 367 16.90 -1.89 9.45
C ASP A 367 17.27 -0.70 10.36
N ARG A 368 16.80 0.50 10.00
CA ARG A 368 17.01 1.73 10.78
C ARG A 368 15.75 2.61 10.68
N PRO A 369 14.78 2.41 11.58
CA PRO A 369 13.58 3.24 11.62
C PRO A 369 13.96 4.72 11.73
N PRO A 370 13.51 5.59 10.81
CA PRO A 370 13.74 7.02 10.90
C PRO A 370 12.89 7.67 11.99
N ASP A 371 13.18 8.92 12.33
CA ASP A 371 12.42 9.68 13.35
C ASP A 371 10.93 9.84 13.01
N ASP A 372 10.56 9.75 11.73
CA ASP A 372 9.19 9.79 11.23
C ASP A 372 8.54 8.40 11.05
N ALA A 373 9.17 7.33 11.56
CA ALA A 373 8.63 5.98 11.50
C ALA A 373 7.31 5.86 12.26
N PHE A 374 6.38 5.11 11.66
CA PHE A 374 5.14 4.71 12.31
C PHE A 374 5.43 3.65 13.38
N LEU A 375 4.61 3.58 14.43
CA LEU A 375 4.77 2.58 15.49
C LEU A 375 4.72 1.15 14.92
N ALA A 376 3.90 0.92 13.90
CA ALA A 376 3.84 -0.37 13.20
C ALA A 376 5.17 -0.76 12.54
N GLU A 377 5.95 0.20 12.04
CA GLU A 377 7.28 -0.05 11.48
C GLU A 377 8.29 -0.38 12.59
N ILE A 378 8.24 0.35 13.69
CA ILE A 378 9.12 0.14 14.86
C ILE A 378 8.91 -1.27 15.42
N LEU A 379 7.65 -1.66 15.62
CA LEU A 379 7.30 -2.99 16.13
C LEU A 379 7.67 -4.11 15.15
N ALA A 380 7.51 -3.88 13.85
CA ALA A 380 7.94 -4.83 12.82
C ALA A 380 9.47 -5.03 12.85
N ALA A 381 10.24 -3.94 12.92
CA ALA A 381 11.69 -3.98 13.03
C ALA A 381 12.18 -4.67 14.31
N GLU A 382 11.47 -4.49 15.43
CA GLU A 382 11.78 -5.14 16.71
C GLU A 382 11.43 -6.64 16.72
N SER A 383 10.46 -7.07 15.91
CA SER A 383 10.01 -8.46 15.84
C SER A 383 10.90 -9.37 14.98
N ASP A 384 11.75 -8.77 14.14
CA ASP A 384 12.72 -9.49 13.30
C ASP A 384 13.99 -9.92 14.07
N TYR A 385 14.08 -9.56 15.37
CA TYR A 385 15.16 -9.94 16.30
C TYR A 385 14.64 -10.81 17.45
#